data_AF-A0A977Q2W4-F1
#
_entry.id   AF-A0A977Q2W4-F1
#
_cell.length_a   1.000
_cell.length_b   1.000
_cell.length_c   1.000
_cell.angle_alpha   90.00
_cell.angle_beta   90.00
_cell.angle_gamma   90.00
#
_symmetry.space_group_name_H-M   'P 1'
#
loop_
_entity.id
_entity.type
_entity.pdbx_description
1 polymer ?
#
loop_
_entity_poly.entity_id
_entity_poly.type
_entity_poly.pdbx_seq_one_letter_code
_entity_poly.pdbx_strand_id
1 'polypeptide(L)'
;MKKAILFLLVAVLTGFGLLTLFLSTSVIFDLFGIRAKEGNYVPFVVWSNFISSILYLFAAYGFINNKKWTATLLGISTLILFSAFIGLKIHISSGGIYEEKTVGAMLFRITVTLVFATIAYFTITRKFQSNLK
;
A
#
# COMPACT_ATOMS: atom_id res chain seq x y z
N MET A 1 4.50 8.45 -21.11
CA MET A 1 3.31 8.84 -20.31
C MET A 1 3.15 10.34 -20.40
N LYS A 2 1.93 10.86 -20.63
CA LYS A 2 1.69 12.31 -20.64
C LYS A 2 1.95 12.88 -19.23
N LYS A 3 2.58 14.06 -19.13
CA LYS A 3 2.95 14.67 -17.83
C LYS A 3 1.77 14.78 -16.87
N ALA A 4 0.58 15.11 -17.37
CA ALA A 4 -0.65 15.18 -16.56
C ALA A 4 -1.00 13.84 -15.87
N ILE A 5 -0.86 12.71 -16.58
CA ILE A 5 -1.14 11.38 -16.02
C ILE A 5 -0.12 11.04 -14.92
N LEU A 6 1.15 11.42 -15.12
CA LEU A 6 2.18 11.22 -14.10
C LEU A 6 1.86 11.99 -12.81
N PHE A 7 1.51 13.27 -12.92
CA PHE A 7 1.16 14.08 -11.76
C PHE A 7 -0.08 13.54 -11.04
N LEU A 8 -1.09 13.09 -11.79
CA LEU A 8 -2.27 12.46 -11.20
C LEU A 8 -1.90 11.20 -10.40
N LEU A 9 -1.11 10.29 -10.98
CA LEU A 9 -0.67 9.06 -10.31
C LEU A 9 0.12 9.36 -9.04
N VAL A 10 1.05 10.32 -9.10
CA VAL A 10 1.85 10.75 -7.94
C VAL A 10 0.95 11.35 -6.86
N ALA A 11 0.02 12.22 -7.22
CA ALA A 11 -0.91 12.84 -6.27
C ALA A 11 -1.79 11.80 -5.57
N VAL A 12 -2.38 10.88 -6.35
CA VAL A 12 -3.23 9.80 -5.81
C VAL A 12 -2.41 8.85 -4.92
N LEU A 13 -1.24 8.42 -5.36
CA LEU A 13 -0.39 7.50 -4.58
C LEU A 13 0.12 8.16 -3.30
N THR A 14 0.48 9.44 -3.35
CA THR A 14 0.91 10.21 -2.19
C THR A 14 -0.24 10.39 -1.20
N GLY A 15 -1.42 10.80 -1.69
CA GLY A 15 -2.61 10.96 -0.84
C GLY A 15 -3.00 9.64 -0.17
N PHE A 16 -3.03 8.55 -0.94
CA PHE A 16 -3.31 7.21 -0.43
C PHE A 16 -2.28 6.73 0.60
N GLY A 17 -0.99 6.98 0.34
CA GLY A 17 0.10 6.69 1.27
C GLY A 17 -0.01 7.48 2.56
N LEU A 18 -0.20 8.80 2.49
CA LEU A 18 -0.33 9.66 3.66
C LEU A 18 -1.55 9.31 4.51
N LEU A 19 -2.71 9.07 3.89
CA LEU A 19 -3.91 8.64 4.59
C LEU A 19 -3.67 7.29 5.30
N THR A 20 -3.10 6.31 4.60
CA THR A 20 -2.83 5.00 5.20
C THR A 20 -1.81 5.08 6.34
N LEU A 21 -0.78 5.90 6.18
CA LEU A 21 0.22 6.18 7.21
C LEU A 21 -0.45 6.78 8.45
N PHE A 22 -1.24 7.83 8.25
CA PHE A 22 -1.96 8.51 9.32
C PHE A 22 -2.89 7.56 10.10
N LEU A 23 -3.73 6.78 9.41
CA LEU A 23 -4.60 5.81 10.05
C LEU A 23 -3.79 4.76 10.83
N SER A 24 -2.76 4.18 10.21
CA SER A 24 -1.98 3.12 10.84
C SER A 24 -1.20 3.62 12.06
N THR A 25 -0.58 4.80 11.96
CA THR A 25 0.08 5.47 13.10
C THR A 25 -0.91 5.79 14.21
N SER A 26 -2.11 6.28 13.87
CA SER A 26 -3.12 6.61 14.88
C SER A 26 -3.60 5.38 15.63
N VAL A 27 -3.65 4.22 14.98
CA VAL A 27 -4.01 2.95 15.64
C VAL A 27 -2.85 2.41 16.49
N ILE A 28 -1.61 2.50 16.00
CA ILE A 28 -0.40 2.03 16.72
C ILE A 28 -0.14 2.85 17.98
N PHE A 29 -0.23 4.17 17.89
CA PHE A 29 0.07 5.10 18.98
C PHE A 29 -1.18 5.55 19.74
N ASP A 30 -2.34 4.97 19.45
CA ASP A 30 -3.62 5.31 20.06
C ASP A 30 -3.96 6.82 19.99
N LEU A 31 -3.64 7.43 18.85
CA LEU A 31 -3.90 8.85 18.62
C LEU A 31 -5.38 9.04 18.25
N PHE A 32 -5.97 10.14 18.75
CA PHE A 32 -7.32 10.57 18.42
C PHE A 32 -8.44 9.54 18.73
N GLY A 33 -8.16 8.55 19.60
CA GLY A 33 -9.10 7.48 19.96
C GLY A 33 -9.51 6.59 18.77
N ILE A 34 -8.71 6.56 17.69
CA ILE A 34 -9.01 5.78 16.49
C ILE A 34 -8.95 4.28 16.79
N ARG A 35 -8.08 3.86 17.71
CA ARG A 35 -7.95 2.48 18.17
C ARG A 35 -9.27 1.90 18.70
N ALA A 36 -10.00 2.68 19.49
CA ALA A 36 -11.31 2.28 20.02
C ALA A 36 -12.39 2.21 18.93
N LYS A 37 -12.27 3.00 17.86
CA LYS A 37 -13.19 2.99 16.72
C LYS A 37 -12.95 1.83 15.75
N GLU A 38 -11.70 1.38 15.61
CA GLU A 38 -11.37 0.17 14.84
C GLU A 38 -11.71 -1.12 15.60
N GLY A 39 -11.88 -1.05 16.93
CA GLY A 39 -12.32 -2.18 17.75
C GLY A 39 -11.32 -3.34 17.71
N ASN A 40 -11.76 -4.48 17.20
CA ASN A 40 -10.95 -5.70 17.09
C ASN A 40 -10.14 -5.73 15.79
N TYR A 41 -9.15 -4.83 15.70
CA TYR A 41 -8.18 -4.86 14.61
C TYR A 41 -7.08 -5.87 14.90
N VAL A 42 -6.47 -6.41 13.84
CA VAL A 42 -5.34 -7.33 13.95
C VAL A 42 -4.04 -6.51 13.90
N PRO A 43 -3.22 -6.44 14.97
CA PRO A 43 -2.04 -5.58 15.02
C PRO A 43 -1.07 -5.81 13.86
N PHE A 44 -0.88 -7.07 13.45
CA PHE A 44 -0.03 -7.44 12.32
C PHE A 44 -0.44 -6.77 11.01
N VAL A 45 -1.75 -6.61 10.79
CA VAL A 45 -2.30 -5.93 9.60
C VAL A 45 -1.95 -4.45 9.62
N VAL A 46 -2.09 -3.80 10.76
CA VAL A 46 -1.83 -2.38 10.93
C VAL A 46 -0.34 -2.08 10.70
N TRP A 47 0.55 -2.89 11.25
CA TRP A 47 2.00 -2.76 11.01
C TRP A 47 2.37 -2.98 9.54
N SER A 48 1.75 -3.98 8.88
CA SER A 48 1.96 -4.23 7.45
C SER A 48 1.50 -3.05 6.58
N ASN A 49 0.36 -2.43 6.93
CA ASN A 49 -0.15 -1.23 6.27
C ASN A 49 0.75 -0.02 6.50
N PHE A 50 1.25 0.17 7.73
CA PHE A 50 2.19 1.23 8.06
C PHE A 50 3.46 1.16 7.21
N ILE A 51 4.11 -0.02 7.16
CA ILE A 51 5.31 -0.22 6.34
C ILE A 51 5.00 0.01 4.85
N SER A 52 3.90 -0.54 4.35
CA SER A 52 3.47 -0.36 2.96
C SER A 52 3.25 1.11 2.59
N SER A 53 2.66 1.89 3.50
CA SER A 53 2.42 3.31 3.28
C SER A 53 3.69 4.13 3.10
N ILE A 54 4.75 3.80 3.85
CA ILE A 54 6.08 4.41 3.68
C ILE A 54 6.64 4.06 2.28
N LEU A 55 6.51 2.80 1.87
CA LEU A 55 6.95 2.36 0.53
C LEU A 55 6.19 3.10 -0.59
N TYR A 56 4.91 3.42 -0.41
CA TYR A 56 4.14 4.22 -1.37
C TYR A 56 4.69 5.63 -1.55
N LEU A 57 5.10 6.30 -0.45
CA LEU A 57 5.66 7.64 -0.52
C LEU A 57 7.00 7.64 -1.28
N PHE A 58 7.86 6.65 -1.02
CA PHE A 58 9.09 6.47 -1.79
C PHE A 58 8.81 6.12 -3.26
N ALA A 59 7.80 5.30 -3.53
CA ALA A 59 7.39 4.97 -4.90
C ALA A 59 6.83 6.19 -5.64
N ALA A 60 6.07 7.07 -4.98
CA ALA A 60 5.59 8.32 -5.56
C ALA A 60 6.76 9.23 -5.97
N TYR A 61 7.79 9.33 -5.13
CA TYR A 61 9.04 10.02 -5.49
C TYR A 61 9.77 9.34 -6.66
N GLY A 62 9.78 8.01 -6.69
CA GLY A 62 10.34 7.21 -7.77
C GLY A 62 9.64 7.41 -9.12
N PHE A 63 8.32 7.62 -9.12
CA PHE A 63 7.53 7.94 -10.32
C PHE A 63 7.97 9.26 -10.96
N ILE A 64 8.15 10.32 -10.17
CA ILE A 64 8.63 11.64 -10.67
C ILE A 64 9.97 11.48 -11.38
N ASN A 65 10.87 10.69 -10.79
CA ASN A 65 12.23 10.49 -11.28
C ASN A 65 12.39 9.32 -12.28
N ASN A 66 11.30 8.64 -12.66
CA ASN A 66 11.26 7.45 -13.52
C ASN A 66 12.29 6.38 -13.12
N LYS A 67 12.44 6.12 -11.83
CA LYS A 67 13.47 5.19 -11.33
C LYS A 67 12.94 3.76 -11.20
N LYS A 68 13.74 2.76 -11.55
CA LYS A 68 13.36 1.32 -11.52
C LYS A 68 12.85 0.82 -10.18
N TRP A 69 13.44 1.31 -9.08
CA TRP A 69 13.07 0.89 -7.72
C TRP A 69 11.61 1.19 -7.39
N THR A 70 10.92 2.08 -8.12
CA THR A 70 9.47 2.31 -7.99
C THR A 70 8.66 1.02 -8.13
N ALA A 71 8.94 0.23 -9.17
CA ALA A 71 8.23 -1.03 -9.39
C ALA A 71 8.59 -2.06 -8.32
N THR A 72 9.85 -2.10 -7.90
CA THR A 72 10.33 -2.98 -6.82
C THR A 72 9.66 -2.66 -5.48
N LEU A 73 9.57 -1.38 -5.11
CA LEU A 73 8.93 -0.94 -3.86
C LEU A 73 7.44 -1.30 -3.81
N LEU A 74 6.72 -1.05 -4.91
CA LEU A 74 5.30 -1.39 -5.01
C LEU A 74 5.09 -2.92 -5.04
N GLY A 75 5.99 -3.67 -5.67
CA GLY A 75 6.01 -5.13 -5.63
C GLY A 75 6.22 -5.67 -4.21
N ILE A 76 7.21 -5.15 -3.48
CA ILE A 76 7.47 -5.51 -2.08
C ILE A 76 6.24 -5.19 -1.22
N SER A 77 5.65 -4.01 -1.37
CA SER A 77 4.44 -3.65 -0.62
C SER A 77 3.27 -4.59 -0.94
N THR A 78 3.09 -5.00 -2.20
CA THR A 78 2.08 -5.98 -2.59
C THR A 78 2.28 -7.31 -1.84
N LEU A 79 3.52 -7.80 -1.76
CA LEU A 79 3.85 -9.04 -1.03
C LEU A 79 3.59 -8.93 0.48
N ILE A 80 3.91 -7.78 1.08
CA ILE A 80 3.62 -7.50 2.49
C ILE A 80 2.11 -7.55 2.74
N LEU A 81 1.31 -6.87 1.90
CA LEU A 81 -0.14 -6.87 2.03
C LEU A 81 -0.75 -8.25 1.79
N PHE A 82 -0.25 -9.03 0.84
CA PHE A 82 -0.69 -10.40 0.61
C PHE A 82 -0.40 -11.30 1.82
N SER A 83 0.79 -11.18 2.40
CA SER A 83 1.17 -11.90 3.62
C SER A 83 0.25 -11.51 4.79
N ALA A 84 -0.07 -10.21 4.92
CA ALA A 84 -1.02 -9.70 5.90
C ALA A 84 -2.43 -10.27 5.70
N PHE A 85 -2.88 -10.40 4.45
CA PHE A 85 -4.18 -10.99 4.13
C PHE A 85 -4.25 -12.47 4.44
N ILE A 86 -3.19 -13.23 4.17
CA ILE A 86 -3.11 -14.64 4.56
C ILE A 86 -3.15 -14.77 6.09
N GLY A 87 -2.36 -13.96 6.80
CA GLY A 87 -2.36 -13.94 8.27
C GLY A 87 -3.73 -13.58 8.85
N LEU A 88 -4.41 -12.60 8.27
CA LEU A 88 -5.77 -12.22 8.65
C LEU A 88 -6.76 -13.38 8.42
N LYS A 89 -6.68 -14.07 7.27
CA LYS A 89 -7.55 -15.21 6.96
C LYS A 89 -7.36 -16.37 7.95
N ILE A 90 -6.11 -16.65 8.34
CA ILE A 90 -5.80 -17.66 9.36
C ILE A 90 -6.42 -17.25 10.70
N HIS A 91 -6.25 -16.00 11.12
CA HIS A 91 -6.81 -15.48 12.36
C HIS A 91 -8.35 -15.61 12.41
N ILE A 92 -9.02 -15.29 11.31
CA ILE A 92 -10.48 -15.46 11.16
C ILE A 92 -10.86 -16.94 11.27
N SER A 93 -10.13 -17.83 10.58
CA SER A 93 -10.41 -19.28 10.61
C SER A 93 -10.14 -19.92 11.98
N SER A 94 -9.32 -19.31 12.83
CA SER A 94 -9.07 -19.74 14.21
C SER A 94 -10.11 -19.21 15.21
N GLY A 95 -11.18 -18.54 14.73
CA GLY A 95 -12.23 -17.97 15.58
C GLY A 95 -11.91 -16.59 16.14
N GLY A 96 -10.91 -15.89 15.56
CA GLY A 96 -10.59 -14.51 15.92
C GLY A 96 -11.73 -13.56 15.59
N ILE A 97 -12.05 -12.66 16.52
CA ILE A 97 -13.05 -11.61 16.29
C ILE A 97 -12.50 -10.64 15.25
N TYR A 98 -13.23 -10.44 14.17
CA TYR A 98 -12.84 -9.53 13.10
C TYR A 98 -14.01 -8.63 12.72
N GLU A 99 -13.71 -7.41 12.28
CA GLU A 99 -14.69 -6.59 11.59
C GLU A 99 -14.60 -6.82 10.07
N GLU A 100 -15.75 -6.97 9.41
CA GLU A 100 -15.82 -7.08 7.94
C GLU A 100 -15.16 -5.87 7.24
N LYS A 101 -15.18 -4.71 7.91
CA LYS A 101 -14.51 -3.49 7.46
C LYS A 101 -13.00 -3.68 7.27
N THR A 102 -12.36 -4.51 8.10
CA THR A 102 -10.92 -4.81 8.00
C THR A 102 -10.60 -5.60 6.73
N VAL A 103 -11.46 -6.56 6.38
CA VAL A 103 -11.31 -7.36 5.14
C VAL A 103 -11.51 -6.47 3.91
N GLY A 104 -12.58 -5.66 3.90
CA GLY A 104 -12.85 -4.72 2.81
C GLY A 104 -11.72 -3.70 2.62
N ALA A 105 -11.24 -3.10 3.72
CA ALA A 105 -10.14 -2.14 3.68
C ALA A 105 -8.82 -2.77 3.21
N MET A 106 -8.57 -4.04 3.56
CA MET A 106 -7.37 -4.75 3.12
C MET A 106 -7.42 -5.08 1.64
N LEU A 107 -8.55 -5.60 1.14
CA LEU A 107 -8.74 -5.88 -0.28
C LEU A 107 -8.59 -4.60 -1.12
N PHE A 108 -9.19 -3.49 -0.67
CA PHE A 108 -9.03 -2.19 -1.33
C PHE A 108 -7.56 -1.79 -1.46
N ARG A 109 -6.77 -1.93 -0.39
CA ARG A 109 -5.34 -1.60 -0.42
C ARG A 109 -4.56 -2.50 -1.38
N ILE A 110 -4.84 -3.79 -1.40
CA ILE A 110 -4.19 -4.75 -2.31
C ILE A 110 -4.48 -4.36 -3.77
N THR A 111 -5.76 -4.11 -4.11
CA THR A 111 -6.16 -3.72 -5.46
C THR A 111 -5.49 -2.43 -5.91
N VAL A 112 -5.51 -1.38 -5.08
CA VAL A 112 -4.87 -0.09 -5.39
C VAL A 112 -3.36 -0.29 -5.62
N THR A 113 -2.69 -1.03 -4.73
CA THR A 113 -1.24 -1.27 -4.85
C THR A 113 -0.89 -2.03 -6.11
N LEU A 114 -1.67 -3.07 -6.45
CA LEU A 114 -1.50 -3.85 -7.67
C LEU A 114 -1.62 -2.98 -8.91
N VAL A 115 -2.65 -2.13 -8.98
CA VAL A 115 -2.84 -1.19 -10.10
C VAL A 115 -1.61 -0.29 -10.27
N PHE A 116 -1.12 0.31 -9.17
CA PHE A 116 0.09 1.13 -9.23
C PHE A 116 1.35 0.34 -9.59
N ALA A 117 1.50 -0.89 -9.06
CA ALA A 117 2.64 -1.76 -9.36
C ALA A 117 2.66 -2.13 -10.85
N THR A 118 1.51 -2.49 -11.43
CA THR A 118 1.37 -2.81 -12.85
C THR A 118 1.68 -1.59 -13.72
N ILE A 119 1.15 -0.41 -13.37
CA ILE A 119 1.44 0.85 -14.09
C ILE A 119 2.94 1.18 -14.02
N ALA A 120 3.56 1.06 -12.84
CA ALA A 120 4.98 1.31 -12.64
C ALA A 120 5.83 0.35 -13.49
N TYR A 121 5.49 -0.94 -13.49
CA TYR A 121 6.19 -1.96 -14.26
C TYR A 121 6.14 -1.66 -15.76
N PHE A 122 4.96 -1.38 -16.32
CA PHE A 122 4.83 -1.10 -17.75
C PHE A 122 5.44 0.25 -18.16
N THR A 123 5.38 1.26 -17.30
CA THR A 123 5.83 2.62 -17.65
C THR A 123 7.33 2.80 -17.44
N ILE A 124 7.88 2.26 -16.36
CA ILE A 124 9.27 2.51 -15.94
C ILE A 124 10.19 1.35 -16.37
N THR A 125 9.83 0.10 -16.07
CA THR A 125 10.69 -1.05 -16.37
C THR A 125 10.85 -1.25 -17.88
N ARG A 126 9.76 -1.09 -18.65
CA ARG A 126 9.78 -1.23 -20.11
C ARG A 126 10.61 -0.15 -20.81
N LYS A 127 10.54 1.09 -20.31
CA LYS A 127 11.31 2.22 -20.84
C LYS A 127 12.81 2.12 -20.54
N PHE A 128 13.18 1.43 -19.46
CA PHE A 128 14.59 1.20 -19.16
C PHE A 128 15.17 0.05 -19.98
N GLN A 129 14.42 -1.04 -20.20
CA GLN A 129 14.89 -2.15 -21.07
C GLN A 129 15.12 -1.70 -22.52
N SER A 130 14.39 -0.71 -23.03
CA SER A 130 14.65 -0.14 -24.36
C SER A 130 15.87 0.76 -24.44
N ASN A 131 16.36 1.30 -23.32
CA ASN A 131 17.57 2.14 -23.27
C ASN A 131 18.86 1.32 -23.06
N LEU A 132 18.74 0.01 -22.82
CA LEU A 132 19.84 -0.93 -22.64
C LEU A 132 20.09 -1.81 -23.88
N LYS A 133 19.18 -1.76 -24.86
CA LYS A 133 19.29 -2.39 -26.17
C LYS A 133 19.74 -1.35 -27.19
#